data_AF-A0A972ICB3-F1
#
_entry.id   AF-A0A972ICB3-F1
#
_cell.length_a   1.000
_cell.length_b   1.000
_cell.length_c   1.000
_cell.angle_alpha   90.00
_cell.angle_beta   90.00
_cell.angle_gamma   90.00
#
_symmetry.space_group_name_H-M   'P 1'
#
loop_
_entity.id
_entity.type
_entity.pdbx_description
1 polymer ?
#
loop_
_entity_poly.entity_id
_entity_poly.type
_entity_poly.pdbx_seq_one_letter_code
_entity_poly.pdbx_strand_id
1 'polypeptide(L)' 'MGNRNNDELVRILSKFAESGWDPISIPSKAWLDGKGDEKELLAAIEEADKECGSCGCEFDPLYKKAIAILKSA' A
#
# COMPACT_ATOMS: atom_id res chain seq x y z
N MET A 1 -3.43 -0.36 23.17
CA MET A 1 -4.17 -1.27 22.28
C MET A 1 -3.76 -0.91 20.86
N GLY A 2 -2.84 -1.67 20.27
CA GLY A 2 -2.35 -1.42 18.92
C GLY A 2 -3.46 -1.68 17.89
N ASN A 3 -3.67 -0.72 16.99
CA ASN A 3 -4.61 -0.86 15.88
C ASN A 3 -4.10 -1.96 14.94
N ARG A 4 -4.66 -3.16 15.05
CA ARG A 4 -4.27 -4.34 14.24
C ARG A 4 -4.28 -4.08 12.73
N ASN A 5 -5.19 -3.20 12.26
CA ASN A 5 -5.29 -2.78 10.86
C ASN A 5 -4.07 -1.95 10.43
N ASN A 6 -3.50 -1.17 11.34
CA ASN A 6 -2.30 -0.38 11.10
C ASN A 6 -1.05 -1.29 11.03
N ASP A 7 -0.93 -2.27 11.93
CA ASP A 7 0.15 -3.27 11.87
C ASP A 7 0.16 -4.05 10.55
N GLU A 8 -1.02 -4.36 10.03
CA GLU A 8 -1.17 -5.03 8.73
C GLU A 8 -0.82 -4.12 7.56
N LEU A 9 -1.31 -2.86 7.57
CA LEU A 9 -0.96 -1.87 6.56
C LEU A 9 0.55 -1.64 6.51
N VAL A 10 1.21 -1.47 7.66
CA VAL A 10 2.67 -1.30 7.76
C VAL A 10 3.42 -2.46 7.09
N ARG A 11 2.98 -3.71 7.29
CA ARG A 11 3.59 -4.88 6.64
C ARG A 11 3.43 -4.87 5.13
N ILE A 12 2.26 -4.48 4.63
CA ILE A 12 1.99 -4.38 3.20
C ILE A 12 2.84 -3.27 2.58
N LEU A 13 2.84 -2.09 3.18
CA LEU A 13 3.60 -0.93 2.69
C LEU A 13 5.11 -1.18 2.73
N SER A 14 5.61 -1.94 3.71
CA SER A 14 7.02 -2.36 3.73
C SER A 14 7.38 -3.16 2.49
N LYS A 15 6.55 -4.13 2.10
CA LYS A 15 6.75 -4.90 0.86
C LYS A 15 6.70 -4.01 -0.39
N PHE A 16 5.78 -3.05 -0.46
CA PHE A 16 5.70 -2.11 -1.58
C PHE A 16 6.94 -1.21 -1.65
N ALA A 17 7.43 -0.71 -0.50
CA ALA A 17 8.66 0.07 -0.40
C ALA A 17 9.91 -0.72 -0.85
N GLU A 18 9.92 -2.03 -0.63
CA GLU A 18 11.00 -2.94 -1.03
C GLU A 18 10.84 -3.47 -2.47
N SER A 19 9.69 -3.27 -3.12
CA SER A 19 9.41 -3.78 -4.48
C SER A 19 10.31 -3.19 -5.57
N GLY A 20 10.90 -2.01 -5.31
CA GLY A 20 11.67 -1.27 -6.31
C GLY A 20 10.82 -0.64 -7.43
N TRP A 21 9.48 -0.75 -7.36
CA TRP A 21 8.58 -0.13 -8.33
C TRP A 21 8.12 1.23 -7.83
N ASP A 22 8.67 2.29 -8.43
CA ASP A 22 8.49 3.68 -7.96
C ASP A 22 7.02 4.11 -7.69
N PRO A 23 6.01 3.76 -8.52
CA PRO A 23 4.62 4.16 -8.31
C PRO A 23 4.05 3.78 -6.94
N ILE A 24 4.45 2.64 -6.38
CA ILE A 24 4.01 2.22 -5.03
C ILE A 24 5.09 2.37 -3.98
N SER A 25 6.36 2.26 -4.36
CA SER A 25 7.50 2.27 -3.45
C SER A 25 7.68 3.64 -2.79
N ILE A 26 7.57 4.71 -3.57
CA ILE A 26 7.72 6.09 -3.08
C ILE A 26 6.61 6.46 -2.08
N PRO A 27 5.30 6.35 -2.43
CA PRO A 27 4.24 6.72 -1.49
C PRO A 27 4.20 5.82 -0.26
N SER A 28 4.54 4.53 -0.40
CA SER A 28 4.63 3.62 0.75
C SER A 28 5.73 4.03 1.73
N LYS A 29 6.92 4.42 1.24
CA LYS A 29 8.00 4.94 2.09
C LYS A 29 7.60 6.25 2.76
N ALA A 30 6.98 7.16 2.03
CA ALA A 30 6.55 8.44 2.59
C ALA A 30 5.55 8.23 3.75
N TRP A 31 4.58 7.33 3.59
CA TRP A 31 3.63 7.01 4.65
C TRP A 31 4.30 6.34 5.86
N LEU A 32 5.21 5.37 5.63
CA LEU A 32 5.98 4.71 6.71
C LEU A 32 6.85 5.70 7.50
N ASP A 33 7.38 6.73 6.84
CA ASP A 33 8.14 7.81 7.46
C ASP A 33 7.25 8.84 8.19
N GLY A 34 5.92 8.70 8.14
CA GLY A 34 4.97 9.66 8.70
C GLY A 34 4.90 10.99 7.96
N LYS A 35 5.34 11.02 6.69
CA LYS A 35 5.40 12.22 5.83
C LYS A 35 4.43 12.17 4.64
N GLY A 36 3.85 11.00 4.36
CA GLY A 36 2.98 10.77 3.22
C GLY A 36 1.51 11.08 3.53
N ASP A 37 0.79 11.57 2.53
CA ASP A 37 -0.65 11.74 2.58
C ASP A 37 -1.38 10.42 2.30
N GLU A 38 -2.43 10.15 3.07
CA GLU A 38 -3.19 8.90 2.95
C GLU A 38 -3.95 8.80 1.61
N LYS A 39 -4.42 9.93 1.07
CA LYS A 39 -5.12 9.95 -0.22
C LYS A 39 -4.15 9.74 -1.37
N GLU A 40 -2.97 10.33 -1.30
CA GLU A 40 -1.89 10.07 -2.26
C GLU A 40 -1.47 8.60 -2.25
N LEU A 41 -1.32 8.01 -1.05
CA LEU A 41 -1.03 6.59 -0.90
C LEU A 41 -2.15 5.72 -1.49
N LEU A 42 -3.41 6.01 -1.16
CA LEU A 42 -4.56 5.26 -1.66
C LEU A 42 -4.62 5.32 -3.19
N ALA A 43 -4.49 6.51 -3.78
CA ALA A 43 -4.52 6.70 -5.22
C ALA A 43 -3.41 5.91 -5.94
N ALA A 44 -2.19 5.93 -5.39
CA ALA A 44 -1.07 5.17 -5.94
C ALA A 44 -1.30 3.65 -5.89
N ILE A 45 -1.88 3.13 -4.80
CA ILE A 45 -2.19 1.70 -4.67
C ILE A 45 -3.35 1.29 -5.60
N GLU A 46 -4.35 2.16 -5.79
CA GLU A 46 -5.44 1.92 -6.75
C GLU A 46 -4.94 1.88 -8.19
N GLU A 47 -4.03 2.78 -8.56
CA GLU A 47 -3.37 2.77 -9.88
C GLU A 47 -2.55 1.48 -10.06
N ALA A 48 -1.82 1.06 -9.03
CA ALA A 48 -1.06 -0.17 -9.04
C ALA A 48 -1.91 -1.44 -9.15
N ASP A 49 -3.06 -1.50 -8.46
CA ASP A 49 -4.03 -2.59 -8.60
C ASP A 49 -4.61 -2.63 -10.02
N LYS A 50 -4.79 -1.48 -10.65
CA LYS A 50 -5.27 -1.41 -12.03
C LYS A 50 -4.22 -1.92 -13.03
N GLU A 51 -2.94 -1.62 -12.81
CA GLU A 51 -1.86 -2.01 -13.72
C GLU A 51 -1.38 -3.47 -13.52
N CYS A 52 -1.18 -3.92 -12.28
CA CYS A 52 -0.72 -5.29 -11.98
C CYS A 52 -1.61 -6.04 -11.00
N GLY A 53 -2.74 -5.53 -10.54
CA GLY A 53 -3.57 -6.24 -9.56
C GLY A 53 -4.29 -7.49 -10.07
N SER A 54 -4.06 -7.86 -11.33
CA SER A 54 -4.52 -9.13 -11.94
C SER A 54 -3.43 -9.83 -12.73
N CYS A 55 -2.16 -9.48 -12.50
CA CYS A 55 -1.02 -10.08 -13.21
C CYS A 55 -0.61 -11.44 -12.62
N GLY A 56 -1.18 -11.83 -11.48
CA GLY A 56 -0.89 -13.08 -10.77
C GLY A 56 0.36 -13.01 -9.89
N CYS A 57 0.86 -11.80 -9.59
CA CYS A 57 2.02 -11.62 -8.74
C CYS A 57 1.64 -11.65 -7.25
N GLU A 58 2.65 -11.69 -6.37
CA GLU A 58 2.39 -11.68 -4.92
C GLU A 58 1.75 -10.37 -4.42
N PHE A 59 1.79 -9.30 -5.22
CA PHE A 59 1.22 -8.00 -4.87
C PHE A 59 -0.27 -7.87 -5.20
N ASP A 60 -0.83 -8.68 -6.11
CA ASP A 60 -2.25 -8.68 -6.46
C ASP A 60 -3.21 -8.69 -5.25
N PRO A 61 -3.03 -9.59 -4.25
CA PRO A 61 -3.87 -9.56 -3.05
C PRO A 61 -3.50 -8.43 -2.10
N LEU A 62 -2.25 -7.94 -2.14
CA LEU A 62 -1.77 -6.91 -1.23
C LEU A 62 -2.37 -5.54 -1.56
N TYR A 63 -2.53 -5.19 -2.84
CA TYR A 63 -3.15 -3.93 -3.25
C TYR A 63 -4.59 -3.81 -2.72
N LYS A 64 -5.40 -4.84 -2.99
CA LYS A 64 -6.81 -4.91 -2.53
C LYS A 64 -6.93 -4.81 -1.02
N LYS A 65 -6.01 -5.47 -0.30
CA LYS A 65 -5.99 -5.45 1.16
C LYS A 65 -5.63 -4.07 1.70
N ALA A 66 -4.59 -3.43 1.16
CA ALA A 66 -4.22 -2.08 1.55
C ALA A 66 -5.34 -1.06 1.26
N ILE A 67 -5.97 -1.14 0.09
CA ILE A 67 -7.13 -0.30 -0.28
C ILE A 67 -8.28 -0.48 0.72
N ALA A 68 -8.60 -1.72 1.08
CA ALA A 68 -9.66 -2.01 2.04
C ALA A 68 -9.36 -1.45 3.44
N ILE A 69 -8.10 -1.54 3.89
CA ILE A 69 -7.68 -0.97 5.18
C ILE A 69 -7.76 0.55 5.15
N LEU A 70 -7.20 1.20 4.11
CA LEU A 70 -7.19 2.65 3.95
C LEU A 70 -8.60 3.25 3.84
N LYS A 71 -9.55 2.54 3.22
CA LYS A 71 -10.96 2.97 3.14
C LYS A 71 -11.76 2.72 4.43
N SER A 72 -11.23 1.92 5.36
CA SER A 72 -11.88 1.57 6.62
C SER A 72 -11.27 2.26 7.85
N ALA A 73 -10.27 3.11 7.63
CA ALA A 73 -9.62 3.95 8.64
C ALA A 73 -10.36 5.29 8.81
#